data_AF-A0A9D9DDP6-F1
#
_entry.id   AF-A0A9D9DDP6-F1
#
_cell.length_a   1.000
_cell.length_b   1.000
_cell.length_c   1.000
_cell.angle_alpha   90.00
_cell.angle_beta   90.00
_cell.angle_gamma   90.00
#
_symmetry.space_group_name_H-M   'P 1'
#
loop_
_entity.id
_entity.type
_entity.pdbx_description
1 polymer ?
#
loop_
_entity_poly.entity_id
_entity_poly.type
_entity_poly.pdbx_seq_one_letter_code
_entity_poly.pdbx_strand_id
1 'polypeptide(L)'
;YMNKEHFSEAIYLLKTKAKLAGKIIKIPGIDEENFPVRNSMLGIVPQGKVFLSDEVAEFLFAVDEVSKEENYEIPFLLFGKNDKQNVFIDSYVSSGISGRTEANFSGLNSALQDFISKSNKDGTDVVVHGHSHPKIGSYYTNFSLGDMKTYMQFRKDNQVFDNDKICLISCLITDGNFNFLFYDGNDYYKFKEVYERMPSGELERLKCYQSPDVIINHDREY
;
A
#
# COMPACT_ATOMS: atom_id res chain seq x y z
N TYR A 1 9.70 -29.47 -23.25
CA TYR A 1 9.76 -29.70 -21.79
C TYR A 1 10.03 -28.38 -21.11
N MET A 2 9.01 -27.76 -20.53
CA MET A 2 9.20 -26.55 -19.71
C MET A 2 9.73 -26.96 -18.33
N ASN A 3 10.76 -26.27 -17.86
CA ASN A 3 11.32 -26.40 -16.50
C ASN A 3 10.20 -26.22 -15.45
N LYS A 4 10.20 -27.02 -14.37
CA LYS A 4 9.26 -26.93 -13.24
C LYS A 4 9.19 -25.52 -12.63
N GLU A 5 10.27 -24.73 -12.69
CA GLU A 5 10.29 -23.33 -12.23
C GLU A 5 9.41 -22.40 -13.09
N HIS A 6 9.30 -22.64 -14.40
CA HIS A 6 8.45 -21.85 -15.28
C HIS A 6 6.96 -22.19 -15.12
N PHE A 7 6.66 -23.38 -14.58
CA PHE A 7 5.29 -23.82 -14.35
C PHE A 7 4.67 -23.15 -13.11
N SER A 8 5.44 -22.98 -12.03
CA SER A 8 5.00 -22.30 -10.80
C SER A 8 4.79 -20.79 -11.02
N GLU A 9 5.66 -20.15 -11.81
CA GLU A 9 5.54 -18.73 -12.15
C GLU A 9 4.35 -18.43 -13.08
N ALA A 10 4.08 -19.31 -14.05
CA ALA A 10 2.90 -19.20 -14.91
C ALA A 10 1.60 -19.38 -14.12
N ILE A 11 1.55 -20.33 -13.19
CA ILE A 11 0.42 -20.53 -12.27
C ILE A 11 0.26 -19.30 -11.35
N TYR A 12 1.35 -18.73 -10.83
CA TYR A 12 1.35 -17.52 -10.01
C TYR A 12 0.79 -16.30 -10.77
N LEU A 13 1.26 -16.05 -11.99
CA LEU A 13 0.75 -14.99 -12.87
C LEU A 13 -0.73 -15.20 -13.22
N LEU A 14 -1.14 -16.44 -13.49
CA LEU A 14 -2.55 -16.79 -13.74
C LEU A 14 -3.42 -16.60 -12.49
N LYS A 15 -2.92 -16.95 -11.29
CA LYS A 15 -3.62 -16.75 -10.00
C LYS A 15 -3.82 -15.27 -9.70
N THR A 16 -2.76 -14.47 -9.82
CA THR A 16 -2.83 -13.03 -9.54
C THR A 16 -3.71 -12.33 -10.57
N LYS A 17 -3.55 -12.62 -11.88
CA LYS A 17 -4.42 -12.05 -12.92
C LYS A 17 -5.88 -12.48 -12.79
N ALA A 18 -6.15 -13.75 -12.49
CA ALA A 18 -7.53 -14.22 -12.26
C ALA A 18 -8.16 -13.55 -11.03
N LYS A 19 -7.39 -13.38 -9.95
CA LYS A 19 -7.86 -12.76 -8.69
C LYS A 19 -8.03 -11.23 -8.82
N LEU A 20 -7.13 -10.54 -9.52
CA LEU A 20 -7.29 -9.13 -9.91
C LEU A 20 -8.49 -8.93 -10.84
N ALA A 21 -8.76 -9.89 -11.73
CA ALA A 21 -9.95 -9.91 -12.60
C ALA A 21 -11.23 -10.44 -11.92
N GLY A 22 -11.25 -10.59 -10.59
CA GLY A 22 -12.43 -10.99 -9.82
C GLY A 22 -12.86 -12.46 -9.94
N LYS A 23 -12.02 -13.35 -10.48
CA LYS A 23 -12.23 -14.81 -10.52
C LYS A 23 -11.40 -15.49 -9.43
N ILE A 24 -12.04 -15.85 -8.32
CA ILE A 24 -11.37 -16.52 -7.19
C ILE A 24 -11.22 -18.01 -7.50
N ILE A 25 -9.98 -18.51 -7.58
CA ILE A 25 -9.66 -19.94 -7.56
C ILE A 25 -9.15 -20.26 -6.15
N LYS A 26 -10.01 -20.82 -5.28
CA LYS A 26 -9.59 -21.30 -3.96
C LYS A 26 -8.71 -22.53 -4.12
N ILE A 27 -7.51 -22.50 -3.54
CA ILE A 27 -6.62 -23.67 -3.43
C ILE A 27 -6.49 -24.04 -1.96
N PRO A 28 -6.86 -25.26 -1.55
CA PRO A 28 -6.69 -25.72 -0.17
C PRO A 28 -5.23 -25.61 0.29
N GLY A 29 -5.01 -25.01 1.46
CA GLY A 29 -3.70 -24.94 2.13
C GLY A 29 -2.84 -23.70 1.85
N ILE A 30 -3.28 -22.77 1.00
CA ILE A 30 -2.61 -21.47 0.82
C ILE A 30 -3.33 -20.43 1.67
N ASP A 31 -2.60 -19.80 2.59
CA ASP A 31 -3.05 -18.56 3.23
C ASP A 31 -3.02 -17.44 2.19
N GLU A 32 -4.18 -17.20 1.59
CA GLU A 32 -4.36 -16.24 0.51
C GLU A 32 -4.32 -14.78 0.97
N GLU A 33 -4.47 -14.49 2.26
CA GLU A 33 -4.47 -13.13 2.79
C GLU A 33 -3.03 -12.64 2.99
N ASN A 34 -2.18 -13.46 3.59
CA ASN A 34 -0.76 -13.14 3.84
C ASN A 34 0.16 -13.36 2.62
N PHE A 35 -0.40 -13.72 1.47
CA PHE A 35 0.39 -14.07 0.29
C PHE A 35 0.98 -12.81 -0.38
N PRO A 36 2.31 -12.71 -0.54
CA PRO A 36 2.96 -11.49 -1.01
C PRO A 36 2.79 -11.26 -2.51
N VAL A 37 2.55 -10.00 -2.89
CA VAL A 37 2.55 -9.52 -4.26
C VAL A 37 3.95 -9.04 -4.63
N ARG A 38 4.53 -9.61 -5.69
CA ARG A 38 5.87 -9.20 -6.15
C ARG A 38 5.82 -7.80 -6.74
N ASN A 39 6.84 -7.01 -6.44
CA ASN A 39 6.96 -5.63 -6.91
C ASN A 39 7.01 -5.54 -8.43
N SER A 40 7.59 -6.53 -9.11
CA SER A 40 7.64 -6.69 -10.57
C SER A 40 6.28 -6.86 -11.23
N MET A 41 5.24 -7.28 -10.51
CA MET A 41 3.88 -7.41 -11.05
C MET A 41 3.12 -6.10 -11.07
N LEU A 42 3.56 -5.13 -10.28
CA LEU A 42 2.90 -3.83 -10.17
C LEU A 42 3.33 -2.98 -11.35
N GLY A 43 2.33 -2.38 -12.03
CA GLY A 43 2.54 -1.33 -13.00
C GLY A 43 3.28 -0.15 -12.38
N ILE A 44 3.68 0.82 -13.20
CA ILE A 44 4.39 2.01 -12.71
C ILE A 44 3.51 3.21 -13.01
N VAL A 45 3.29 4.09 -12.04
CA VAL A 45 2.70 5.40 -12.31
C VAL A 45 3.74 6.21 -13.10
N PRO A 46 3.50 6.51 -14.40
CA PRO A 46 4.52 7.14 -15.22
C PRO A 46 4.81 8.55 -14.72
N GLN A 47 6.08 8.84 -14.43
CA GLN A 47 6.58 10.15 -13.94
C GLN A 47 6.00 10.61 -12.58
N GLY A 48 5.08 9.86 -12.00
CA GLY A 48 4.40 10.21 -10.76
C GLY A 48 5.31 10.09 -9.56
N LYS A 49 5.26 11.12 -8.71
CA LYS A 49 6.04 11.22 -7.48
C LYS A 49 5.12 11.41 -6.29
N VAL A 50 5.57 10.96 -5.13
CA VAL A 50 4.95 11.29 -3.85
C VAL A 50 5.88 12.23 -3.10
N PHE A 51 5.32 13.33 -2.59
CA PHE A 51 6.00 14.31 -1.75
C PHE A 51 5.33 14.31 -0.39
N LEU A 52 6.10 14.07 0.66
CA LEU A 52 5.66 14.14 2.04
C LEU A 52 6.15 15.44 2.63
N SER A 53 5.33 16.10 3.46
CA SER A 53 5.88 17.08 4.41
C SER A 53 6.84 16.39 5.37
N ASP A 54 7.79 17.16 5.89
CA ASP A 54 8.70 16.78 6.99
C ASP A 54 7.93 16.07 8.12
N GLU A 55 6.85 16.69 8.62
CA GLU A 55 6.01 16.13 9.69
C GLU A 55 5.36 14.77 9.33
N VAL A 56 4.95 14.58 8.08
CA VAL A 56 4.39 13.29 7.62
C VAL A 56 5.48 12.25 7.49
N ALA A 57 6.67 12.61 7.00
CA ALA A 57 7.80 11.70 6.91
C ALA A 57 8.25 11.22 8.29
N GLU A 58 8.44 12.14 9.25
CA GLU A 58 8.76 11.84 10.65
C GLU A 58 7.71 10.91 11.28
N PHE A 59 6.42 11.19 11.07
CA PHE A 59 5.34 10.33 11.54
C PHE A 59 5.45 8.91 10.99
N LEU A 60 5.72 8.75 9.69
CA LEU A 60 5.82 7.44 9.05
C LEU A 60 7.08 6.67 9.49
N PHE A 61 8.19 7.36 9.76
CA PHE A 61 9.35 6.74 10.40
C PHE A 61 9.00 6.21 11.79
N ALA A 62 8.31 6.99 12.62
CA ALA A 62 7.87 6.54 13.94
C ALA A 62 6.91 5.34 13.84
N VAL A 63 6.00 5.33 12.87
CA VAL A 63 5.13 4.18 12.59
C VAL A 63 5.95 2.92 12.27
N ASP A 64 6.98 3.03 11.41
CA ASP A 64 7.85 1.90 11.08
C ASP A 64 8.57 1.37 12.33
N GLU A 65 9.15 2.26 13.14
CA GLU A 65 9.86 1.92 14.37
C GLU A 65 8.96 1.20 15.37
N VAL A 66 7.81 1.80 15.72
CA VAL A 66 6.87 1.21 16.69
C VAL A 66 6.32 -0.12 16.18
N SER A 67 6.03 -0.23 14.88
CA SER A 67 5.57 -1.49 14.28
C SER A 67 6.60 -2.60 14.45
N LYS A 68 7.89 -2.30 14.26
CA LYS A 68 8.99 -3.26 14.47
C LYS A 68 9.18 -3.63 15.94
N GLU A 69 9.11 -2.66 16.85
CA GLU A 69 9.32 -2.90 18.28
C GLU A 69 8.18 -3.73 18.89
N GLU A 70 6.94 -3.39 18.54
CA GLU A 70 5.74 -3.97 19.13
C GLU A 70 5.21 -5.18 18.36
N ASN A 71 5.76 -5.48 17.18
CA ASN A 71 5.34 -6.59 16.31
C ASN A 71 3.85 -6.50 15.89
N TYR A 72 3.35 -5.28 15.69
CA TYR A 72 1.98 -5.01 15.25
C TYR A 72 1.95 -4.14 14.00
N GLU A 73 0.91 -4.32 13.19
CA GLU A 73 0.59 -3.40 12.10
C GLU A 73 -0.13 -2.17 12.65
N ILE A 74 0.25 -0.99 12.15
CA ILE A 74 -0.33 0.28 12.56
C ILE A 74 -1.07 0.88 11.36
N PRO A 75 -2.42 0.93 11.38
CA PRO A 75 -3.20 1.61 10.35
C PRO A 75 -3.14 3.13 10.51
N PHE A 76 -3.16 3.83 9.39
CA PHE A 76 -3.20 5.28 9.31
C PHE A 76 -3.91 5.76 8.04
N LEU A 77 -4.39 7.01 8.08
CA LEU A 77 -4.76 7.75 6.89
C LEU A 77 -3.83 8.93 6.73
N LEU A 78 -3.45 9.22 5.49
CA LEU A 78 -2.78 10.46 5.14
C LEU A 78 -3.67 11.28 4.21
N PHE A 79 -3.51 12.59 4.26
CA PHE A 79 -4.30 13.53 3.48
C PHE A 79 -3.39 14.51 2.75
N GLY A 80 -3.89 15.00 1.62
CA GLY A 80 -3.21 16.03 0.87
C GLY A 80 -3.86 16.30 -0.48
N LYS A 81 -3.03 16.63 -1.47
CA LYS A 81 -3.46 17.06 -2.81
C LYS A 81 -2.69 16.33 -3.91
N ASN A 82 -3.25 16.29 -5.11
CA ASN A 82 -2.53 15.91 -6.30
C ASN A 82 -2.65 16.96 -7.41
N ASP A 83 -1.65 17.00 -8.29
CA ASP A 83 -1.64 17.82 -9.51
C ASP A 83 -1.86 16.96 -10.78
N LYS A 84 -2.56 15.83 -10.62
CA LYS A 84 -2.75 14.71 -11.57
C LYS A 84 -1.59 13.72 -11.65
N GLN A 85 -0.34 14.16 -11.58
CA GLN A 85 0.82 13.25 -11.68
C GLN A 85 1.51 13.04 -10.34
N ASN A 86 1.64 14.10 -9.57
CA ASN A 86 2.30 14.09 -8.28
C ASN A 86 1.27 14.15 -7.16
N VAL A 87 1.62 13.51 -6.06
CA VAL A 87 0.85 13.53 -4.82
C VAL A 87 1.67 14.28 -3.78
N PHE A 88 1.04 15.21 -3.08
CA PHE A 88 1.60 16.00 -1.99
C PHE A 88 0.79 15.69 -0.74
N ILE A 89 1.45 15.20 0.30
CA ILE A 89 0.82 14.72 1.54
C ILE A 89 1.36 15.56 2.68
N ASP A 90 0.47 16.19 3.43
CA ASP A 90 0.82 17.17 4.46
C ASP A 90 0.12 16.94 5.81
N SER A 91 -0.76 15.96 5.90
CA SER A 91 -1.51 15.66 7.12
C SER A 91 -1.72 14.16 7.30
N TYR A 92 -1.87 13.73 8.55
CA TYR A 92 -2.03 12.33 8.92
C TYR A 92 -2.98 12.15 10.11
N VAL A 93 -3.50 10.94 10.24
CA VAL A 93 -4.21 10.44 11.42
C VAL A 93 -3.95 8.94 11.57
N SER A 94 -3.78 8.47 12.80
CA SER A 94 -3.65 7.04 13.10
C SER A 94 -4.56 6.66 14.25
N SER A 95 -5.05 5.42 14.25
CA SER A 95 -5.77 4.87 15.40
C SER A 95 -4.83 4.35 16.49
N GLY A 96 -3.51 4.42 16.27
CA GLY A 96 -2.50 3.88 17.17
C GLY A 96 -2.48 2.35 17.22
N ILE A 97 -1.84 1.81 18.25
CA ILE A 97 -1.70 0.36 18.46
C ILE A 97 -3.04 -0.22 18.93
N SER A 98 -3.60 -1.13 18.15
CA SER A 98 -4.85 -1.82 18.51
C SER A 98 -4.64 -3.16 19.24
N GLY A 99 -3.38 -3.56 19.46
CA GLY A 99 -3.00 -4.85 20.05
C GLY A 99 -3.27 -6.05 19.14
N ARG A 100 -3.53 -5.80 17.85
CA ARG A 100 -3.76 -6.81 16.81
C ARG A 100 -2.58 -6.86 15.87
N THR A 101 -2.28 -8.05 15.35
CA THR A 101 -1.27 -8.27 14.31
C THR A 101 -1.69 -7.75 12.93
N GLU A 102 -2.96 -7.35 12.75
CA GLU A 102 -3.52 -6.88 11.48
C GLU A 102 -4.07 -5.45 11.62
N ALA A 103 -3.90 -4.65 10.56
CA ALA A 103 -4.40 -3.28 10.46
C ALA A 103 -5.95 -3.20 10.57
N ASN A 104 -6.45 -2.33 11.46
CA ASN A 104 -7.90 -2.05 11.61
C ASN A 104 -8.22 -0.56 11.50
N PHE A 105 -8.96 -0.18 10.47
CA PHE A 105 -9.28 1.20 10.12
C PHE A 105 -10.56 1.75 10.78
N SER A 106 -11.28 0.95 11.58
CA SER A 106 -12.56 1.38 12.17
C SER A 106 -12.46 2.66 12.99
N GLY A 107 -11.32 2.86 13.67
CA GLY A 107 -11.05 4.06 14.48
C GLY A 107 -10.76 5.34 13.67
N LEU A 108 -10.59 5.23 12.35
CA LEU A 108 -10.20 6.34 11.46
C LEU A 108 -11.37 6.92 10.66
N ASN A 109 -12.54 6.27 10.73
CA ASN A 109 -13.72 6.63 9.95
C ASN A 109 -14.19 8.07 10.21
N SER A 110 -14.14 8.57 11.44
CA SER A 110 -14.56 9.94 11.74
C SER A 110 -13.68 10.98 11.05
N ALA A 111 -12.37 10.81 11.10
CA ALA A 111 -11.40 11.69 10.43
C ALA A 111 -11.56 11.63 8.91
N LEU A 112 -11.78 10.43 8.36
CA LEU A 112 -12.09 10.25 6.94
C LEU A 112 -13.35 11.04 6.53
N GLN A 113 -14.45 10.88 7.27
CA GLN A 113 -15.71 11.56 6.94
C GLN A 113 -15.60 13.08 7.10
N ASP A 114 -14.87 13.57 8.11
CA ASP A 114 -14.58 14.99 8.26
C ASP A 114 -13.81 15.54 7.05
N PHE A 115 -12.75 14.86 6.61
CA PHE A 115 -12.00 15.22 5.40
C PHE A 115 -12.90 15.22 4.15
N ILE A 116 -13.66 14.16 3.92
CA ILE A 116 -14.59 14.05 2.77
C ILE A 116 -15.64 15.18 2.80
N SER A 117 -16.11 15.59 3.98
CA SER A 117 -17.10 16.66 4.11
C SER A 117 -16.54 18.03 3.69
N LYS A 118 -15.24 18.27 3.95
CA LYS A 118 -14.52 19.51 3.64
C LYS A 118 -13.88 19.52 2.24
N SER A 119 -13.72 18.35 1.63
CA SER A 119 -13.16 18.19 0.28
C SER A 119 -13.99 18.90 -0.80
N ASN A 120 -13.27 19.49 -1.76
CA ASN A 120 -13.85 20.14 -2.95
C ASN A 120 -14.42 19.14 -3.96
N LYS A 121 -14.08 17.84 -3.83
CA LYS A 121 -14.59 16.75 -4.66
C LYS A 121 -14.34 16.95 -6.17
N ASP A 122 -13.26 17.64 -6.52
CA ASP A 122 -12.83 17.96 -7.89
C ASP A 122 -11.69 17.08 -8.41
N GLY A 123 -11.34 16.04 -7.65
CA GLY A 123 -10.24 15.11 -7.94
C GLY A 123 -8.87 15.60 -7.47
N THR A 124 -8.75 16.80 -6.92
CA THR A 124 -7.47 17.32 -6.40
C THR A 124 -7.14 16.80 -5.01
N ASP A 125 -8.16 16.49 -4.19
CA ASP A 125 -7.96 15.93 -2.86
C ASP A 125 -7.45 14.50 -2.93
N VAL A 126 -6.55 14.15 -2.01
CA VAL A 126 -5.97 12.80 -1.89
C VAL A 126 -6.23 12.26 -0.49
N VAL A 127 -6.66 11.01 -0.44
CA VAL A 127 -6.63 10.17 0.76
C VAL A 127 -5.66 9.02 0.51
N VAL A 128 -4.79 8.77 1.48
CA VAL A 128 -3.91 7.61 1.50
C VAL A 128 -4.42 6.64 2.54
N HIS A 129 -4.76 5.43 2.11
CA HIS A 129 -5.11 4.32 2.98
C HIS A 129 -3.86 3.47 3.24
N GLY A 130 -3.26 3.62 4.43
CA GLY A 130 -1.99 2.96 4.70
C GLY A 130 -1.89 2.23 6.02
N HIS A 131 -0.92 1.34 6.07
CA HIS A 131 -0.54 0.60 7.27
C HIS A 131 0.95 0.28 7.25
N SER A 132 1.47 -0.21 8.38
CA SER A 132 2.82 -0.75 8.47
C SER A 132 2.82 -2.27 8.47
N HIS A 133 3.95 -2.89 8.11
CA HIS A 133 4.21 -4.30 8.41
C HIS A 133 5.39 -4.43 9.39
N PRO A 134 5.23 -5.19 10.49
CA PRO A 134 6.36 -5.54 11.35
C PRO A 134 7.33 -6.47 10.60
N LYS A 135 8.58 -6.57 11.06
CA LYS A 135 9.63 -7.41 10.45
C LYS A 135 9.45 -8.90 10.77
N ILE A 136 8.29 -9.45 10.40
CA ILE A 136 7.89 -10.82 10.73
C ILE A 136 7.69 -11.62 9.44
N GLY A 137 8.38 -12.76 9.35
CA GLY A 137 8.35 -13.60 8.15
C GLY A 137 9.25 -13.07 7.03
N SER A 138 9.28 -13.77 5.91
CA SER A 138 10.24 -13.49 4.82
C SER A 138 9.80 -12.41 3.83
N TYR A 139 8.55 -11.95 3.90
CA TYR A 139 7.92 -11.16 2.84
C TYR A 139 7.15 -9.95 3.35
N TYR A 140 7.42 -9.53 4.58
CA TYR A 140 6.79 -8.40 5.24
C TYR A 140 7.00 -7.07 4.50
N THR A 141 7.97 -6.97 3.59
CA THR A 141 8.25 -5.74 2.85
C THR A 141 7.37 -5.53 1.62
N ASN A 142 6.55 -6.52 1.27
CA ASN A 142 5.65 -6.47 0.13
C ASN A 142 4.21 -6.32 0.60
N PHE A 143 3.40 -5.67 -0.22
CA PHE A 143 1.95 -5.78 -0.08
C PHE A 143 1.51 -7.23 -0.22
N SER A 144 0.60 -7.66 0.64
CA SER A 144 -0.09 -8.93 0.56
C SER A 144 -1.31 -8.85 -0.37
N LEU A 145 -1.86 -9.99 -0.77
CA LEU A 145 -3.16 -10.03 -1.46
C LEU A 145 -4.31 -9.57 -0.55
N GLY A 146 -4.17 -9.76 0.77
CA GLY A 146 -5.08 -9.20 1.78
C GLY A 146 -5.11 -7.68 1.72
N ASP A 147 -3.94 -7.03 1.71
CA ASP A 147 -3.82 -5.57 1.65
C ASP A 147 -4.52 -4.99 0.41
N MET A 148 -4.25 -5.62 -0.74
CA MET A 148 -4.83 -5.25 -2.04
C MET A 148 -6.36 -5.32 -1.98
N LYS A 149 -6.91 -6.41 -1.43
CA LYS A 149 -8.34 -6.63 -1.27
C LYS A 149 -8.96 -5.61 -0.30
N THR A 150 -8.31 -5.35 0.84
CA THR A 150 -8.77 -4.37 1.83
C THR A 150 -8.82 -2.97 1.22
N TYR A 151 -7.80 -2.59 0.46
CA TYR A 151 -7.79 -1.32 -0.26
C TYR A 151 -8.94 -1.22 -1.30
N MET A 152 -9.18 -2.27 -2.09
CA MET A 152 -10.33 -2.29 -3.03
C MET A 152 -11.67 -2.21 -2.31
N GLN A 153 -11.80 -2.89 -1.18
CA GLN A 153 -13.01 -2.87 -0.38
C GLN A 153 -13.24 -1.47 0.21
N PHE A 154 -12.20 -0.83 0.75
CA PHE A 154 -12.24 0.54 1.24
C PHE A 154 -12.69 1.53 0.16
N ARG A 155 -12.20 1.37 -1.08
CA ARG A 155 -12.67 2.14 -2.24
C ARG A 155 -14.17 1.95 -2.49
N LYS A 156 -14.63 0.70 -2.58
CA LYS A 156 -16.04 0.35 -2.84
C LYS A 156 -16.99 0.84 -1.77
N ASP A 157 -16.56 0.79 -0.50
CA ASP A 157 -17.36 1.24 0.63
C ASP A 157 -17.52 2.77 0.67
N ASN A 158 -16.66 3.50 -0.07
CA ASN A 158 -16.62 4.96 -0.10
C ASN A 158 -16.71 5.47 -1.55
N GLN A 159 -17.93 5.58 -2.08
CA GLN A 159 -18.24 5.97 -3.47
C GLN A 159 -17.61 7.29 -3.96
N VAL A 160 -17.10 8.15 -3.07
CA VAL A 160 -16.40 9.37 -3.44
C VAL A 160 -15.10 9.07 -4.21
N PHE A 161 -14.50 7.89 -3.98
CA PHE A 161 -13.28 7.45 -4.66
C PHE A 161 -13.54 6.80 -6.02
N ASP A 162 -14.73 6.24 -6.25
CA ASP A 162 -15.06 5.57 -7.52
C ASP A 162 -15.31 6.53 -8.69
N ASN A 163 -15.60 7.80 -8.39
CA ASN A 163 -15.83 8.83 -9.40
C ASN A 163 -14.63 9.78 -9.57
N ASP A 164 -13.47 9.40 -9.03
CA ASP A 164 -12.25 10.21 -8.98
C ASP A 164 -12.48 11.64 -8.43
N LYS A 165 -13.52 11.82 -7.60
CA LYS A 165 -13.80 13.09 -6.92
C LYS A 165 -12.78 13.37 -5.84
N ILE A 166 -12.27 12.31 -5.23
CA ILE A 166 -11.12 12.30 -4.34
C ILE A 166 -10.24 11.15 -4.82
N CYS A 167 -8.94 11.41 -4.98
CA CYS A 167 -7.97 10.39 -5.34
C CYS A 167 -7.68 9.50 -4.12
N LEU A 168 -7.73 8.19 -4.30
CA LEU A 168 -7.37 7.23 -3.28
C LEU A 168 -6.08 6.51 -3.68
N ILE A 169 -5.07 6.55 -2.82
CA ILE A 169 -3.85 5.75 -2.94
C ILE A 169 -3.64 4.90 -1.69
N SER A 170 -2.77 3.89 -1.77
CA SER A 170 -2.37 3.06 -0.64
C SER A 170 -0.93 3.32 -0.26
N CYS A 171 -0.59 3.11 1.01
CA CYS A 171 0.78 3.19 1.52
C CYS A 171 1.09 1.98 2.40
N LEU A 172 2.23 1.35 2.19
CA LEU A 172 2.80 0.36 3.08
C LEU A 172 4.15 0.88 3.58
N ILE A 173 4.28 0.99 4.90
CA ILE A 173 5.54 1.34 5.58
C ILE A 173 6.19 0.09 6.15
N THR A 174 7.47 -0.11 5.81
CA THR A 174 8.19 -1.32 6.26
C THR A 174 9.70 -1.23 6.06
N ASP A 175 10.47 -1.44 7.13
CA ASP A 175 11.95 -1.48 7.09
C ASP A 175 12.57 -0.24 6.42
N GLY A 176 12.01 0.93 6.73
CA GLY A 176 12.36 2.21 6.13
C GLY A 176 11.96 2.37 4.66
N ASN A 177 11.11 1.48 4.10
CA ASN A 177 10.53 1.63 2.77
C ASN A 177 9.16 2.31 2.85
N PHE A 178 8.95 3.26 1.94
CA PHE A 178 7.74 4.06 1.80
C PHE A 178 7.03 3.65 0.50
N ASN A 179 6.26 2.57 0.54
CA ASN A 179 5.70 1.95 -0.65
C ASN A 179 4.32 2.51 -0.96
N PHE A 180 4.18 3.33 -2.00
CA PHE A 180 2.88 3.89 -2.41
C PHE A 180 2.32 3.23 -3.67
N LEU A 181 1.03 2.93 -3.64
CA LEU A 181 0.31 2.22 -4.69
C LEU A 181 -0.97 2.95 -5.09
N PHE A 182 -1.29 2.92 -6.38
CA PHE A 182 -2.53 3.40 -6.96
C PHE A 182 -3.26 2.24 -7.65
N TYR A 183 -4.59 2.30 -7.70
CA TYR A 183 -5.43 1.35 -8.43
C TYR A 183 -6.37 2.12 -9.34
N ASP A 184 -6.43 1.75 -10.62
CA ASP A 184 -7.28 2.42 -11.61
C ASP A 184 -8.67 1.79 -11.77
N GLY A 185 -8.99 0.77 -10.96
CA GLY A 185 -10.20 -0.05 -11.12
C GLY A 185 -9.97 -1.37 -11.85
N ASN A 186 -8.79 -1.57 -12.46
CA ASN A 186 -8.39 -2.80 -13.14
C ASN A 186 -7.06 -3.34 -12.62
N ASP A 187 -6.03 -2.49 -12.56
CA ASP A 187 -4.66 -2.88 -12.23
C ASP A 187 -4.04 -1.94 -11.18
N TYR A 188 -2.96 -2.42 -10.56
CA TYR A 188 -2.21 -1.70 -9.53
C TYR A 188 -0.90 -1.14 -10.06
N TYR A 189 -0.60 0.09 -9.65
CA TYR A 189 0.55 0.87 -10.11
C TYR A 189 1.31 1.43 -8.93
N LYS A 190 2.63 1.24 -8.88
CA LYS A 190 3.50 1.79 -7.83
C LYS A 190 4.11 3.12 -8.22
N PHE A 191 4.31 3.97 -7.21
CA PHE A 191 5.17 5.15 -7.29
C PHE A 191 6.62 4.76 -7.00
N LYS A 192 7.55 5.06 -7.91
CA LYS A 192 8.99 4.71 -7.78
C LYS A 192 9.84 5.81 -7.15
N GLU A 193 9.23 6.95 -6.88
CA GLU A 193 9.89 8.15 -6.42
C GLU A 193 9.06 8.76 -5.29
N VAL A 194 9.63 8.72 -4.10
CA VAL A 194 9.05 9.28 -2.88
C VAL A 194 10.08 10.22 -2.29
N TYR A 195 9.64 11.42 -1.93
CA TYR A 195 10.50 12.46 -1.38
C TYR A 195 9.90 13.02 -0.10
N GLU A 196 10.78 13.29 0.85
CA GLU A 196 10.52 14.19 1.96
C GLU A 196 10.84 15.61 1.53
N ARG A 197 9.95 16.54 1.86
CA ARG A 197 10.17 17.97 1.67
C ARG A 197 10.53 18.60 3.01
N MET A 198 11.81 18.90 3.17
CA MET A 198 12.34 19.58 4.34
C MET A 198 11.75 21.00 4.46
N PRO A 199 11.70 21.60 5.67
CA PRO A 199 11.23 22.97 5.86
C PRO A 199 12.04 24.02 5.06
N SER A 200 13.30 23.70 4.73
CA SER A 200 14.18 24.51 3.86
C SER A 200 13.74 24.54 2.39
N GLY A 201 12.84 23.63 1.97
CA GLY A 201 12.47 23.38 0.58
C GLY A 201 13.35 22.36 -0.13
N GLU A 202 14.38 21.83 0.54
CA GLU A 202 15.17 20.70 0.02
C GLU A 202 14.33 19.42 -0.06
N LEU A 203 14.66 18.56 -1.02
CA LEU A 203 13.99 17.28 -1.23
C LEU A 203 14.96 16.14 -0.94
N GLU A 204 14.65 15.32 0.05
CA GLU A 204 15.38 14.09 0.33
C GLU A 204 14.63 12.90 -0.28
N ARG A 205 15.36 12.02 -0.97
CA ARG A 205 14.76 10.83 -1.58
C ARG A 205 14.63 9.71 -0.54
N LEU A 206 13.40 9.29 -0.30
CA LEU A 206 13.08 8.17 0.57
C LEU A 206 13.18 6.83 -0.18
N LYS A 207 13.51 5.77 0.56
CA LYS A 207 13.57 4.41 0.01
C LYS A 207 12.14 3.94 -0.28
N CYS A 208 11.94 3.31 -1.42
CA CYS A 208 10.70 2.61 -1.76
C CYS A 208 11.03 1.41 -2.63
N TYR A 209 10.30 0.32 -2.42
CA TYR A 209 10.40 -0.93 -3.18
C TYR A 209 11.85 -1.47 -3.29
N GLN A 210 12.70 -1.24 -2.27
CA GLN A 210 14.10 -1.70 -2.28
C GLN A 210 14.25 -3.17 -1.89
N SER A 211 13.16 -3.84 -1.52
CA SER A 211 13.19 -5.27 -1.25
C SER A 211 13.25 -6.09 -2.55
N PRO A 212 14.04 -7.18 -2.58
CA PRO A 212 14.19 -8.01 -3.77
C PRO A 212 12.83 -8.58 -4.22
N ASP A 213 12.64 -8.65 -5.54
CA ASP A 213 11.56 -9.45 -6.11
C ASP A 213 11.73 -10.90 -5.65
N VAL A 214 10.66 -11.46 -5.08
CA VAL A 214 10.68 -12.81 -4.51
C VAL A 214 11.00 -13.85 -5.58
N ILE A 215 12.02 -14.69 -5.38
CA ILE A 215 12.09 -16.02 -6.01
C ILE A 215 11.52 -17.00 -4.97
N ILE A 216 10.29 -17.49 -5.20
CA ILE A 216 9.69 -18.54 -4.35
C ILE A 216 10.28 -19.86 -4.83
N ASN A 217 11.36 -20.34 -4.19
CA ASN A 217 11.80 -21.71 -4.35
C ASN A 217 10.87 -22.62 -3.55
N HIS A 218 9.98 -23.33 -4.25
CA HIS A 218 9.07 -24.32 -3.65
C HIS A 218 9.74 -25.63 -3.24
N ASP A 219 11.08 -25.67 -3.14
CA ASP A 219 11.84 -26.90 -2.83
C ASP A 219 11.85 -27.27 -1.33
N ARG A 220 10.86 -26.83 -0.55
CA ARG A 220 10.60 -27.38 0.78
C ARG A 220 9.17 -27.89 0.85
N GLU A 221 9.07 -29.18 0.56
CA GLU A 221 7.93 -30.01 0.92
C GLU A 221 7.61 -29.83 2.42
N TYR A 222 6.33 -29.64 2.73
CA TYR A 222 5.77 -29.87 4.06
C TYR A 222 5.60 -31.37 4.29
#